data_AF-A0A1I2K4B9-F1
#
_entry.id   AF-A0A1I2K4B9-F1
#
_cell.length_a   1.000
_cell.length_b   1.000
_cell.length_c   1.000
_cell.angle_alpha   90.00
_cell.angle_beta   90.00
_cell.angle_gamma   90.00
#
_symmetry.space_group_name_H-M   'P 1'
#
loop_
_entity.id
_entity.type
_entity.pdbx_description
1 polymer ?
#
loop_
_entity_poly.entity_id
_entity_poly.type
_entity_poly.pdbx_seq_one_letter_code
_entity_poly.pdbx_strand_id
1 'polypeptide(L)'
;MLSQADYDLLRELQHNERYARAYKKITVLLMLHLGQSMEVISASLGISEGTVRNYRQRYEQVGLEAYLQDNYQGYTGKLSVA
;
A
#
# COMPACT_ATOMS: atom_id res chain seq x y z
N MET A 1 10.34 -10.20 2.81
CA MET A 1 10.18 -10.28 1.33
C MET A 1 8.82 -10.91 1.07
N LEU A 2 8.02 -10.41 0.11
CA LEU A 2 6.65 -10.92 -0.15
C LEU A 2 6.67 -12.38 -0.63
N SER A 3 5.64 -13.15 -0.26
CA SER A 3 5.38 -14.45 -0.90
C SER A 3 4.82 -14.26 -2.31
N GLN A 4 4.84 -15.31 -3.14
CA GLN A 4 4.26 -15.24 -4.49
C GLN A 4 2.75 -14.92 -4.44
N ALA A 5 2.01 -15.55 -3.52
CA ALA A 5 0.58 -15.30 -3.34
C ALA A 5 0.30 -13.85 -2.91
N ASP A 6 1.10 -13.30 -2.00
CA ASP A 6 0.99 -11.91 -1.55
C ASP A 6 1.29 -10.93 -2.69
N TYR A 7 2.29 -11.25 -3.52
CA TYR A 7 2.64 -10.44 -4.67
C TYR A 7 1.50 -10.40 -5.69
N ASP A 8 0.91 -11.54 -6.02
CA ASP A 8 -0.20 -11.65 -6.97
C ASP A 8 -1.45 -10.92 -6.45
N LEU A 9 -1.77 -11.09 -5.16
CA LEU A 9 -2.86 -10.35 -4.49
C LEU A 9 -2.62 -8.83 -4.56
N LEU A 10 -1.42 -8.36 -4.24
CA LEU A 10 -1.09 -6.94 -4.30
C LEU A 10 -1.17 -6.38 -5.73
N ARG A 11 -0.84 -7.17 -6.75
CA ARG A 11 -0.98 -6.77 -8.16
C ARG A 11 -2.44 -6.64 -8.57
N GLU A 12 -3.29 -7.57 -8.15
CA GLU A 12 -4.73 -7.49 -8.39
C GLU A 12 -5.33 -6.26 -7.70
N LEU A 13 -4.99 -6.03 -6.43
CA LEU A 13 -5.44 -4.87 -5.67
C LEU A 13 -4.95 -3.56 -6.31
N GLN A 14 -3.69 -3.49 -6.74
CA GLN A 14 -3.14 -2.31 -7.42
C GLN A 14 -3.94 -1.96 -8.68
N HIS A 15 -4.36 -2.96 -9.46
CA HIS A 15 -5.10 -2.76 -10.69
C HIS A 15 -6.52 -2.23 -10.46
N ASN A 16 -7.16 -2.69 -9.38
CA ASN A 16 -8.55 -2.35 -9.05
C ASN A 16 -8.67 -1.10 -8.14
N GLU A 17 -7.57 -0.63 -7.56
CA GLU A 17 -7.57 0.47 -6.59
C GLU A 17 -7.75 1.84 -7.26
N ARG A 18 -8.75 2.59 -6.77
CA ARG A 18 -9.09 3.94 -7.27
C ARG A 18 -8.56 5.03 -6.35
N TYR A 19 -8.27 4.71 -5.09
CA TYR A 19 -7.78 5.67 -4.11
C TYR A 19 -6.25 5.82 -4.20
N ALA A 20 -5.80 7.02 -4.55
CA ALA A 20 -4.38 7.33 -4.74
C ALA A 20 -3.50 6.93 -3.54
N ARG A 21 -4.01 7.05 -2.31
CA ARG A 21 -3.28 6.66 -1.09
C ARG A 21 -3.04 5.15 -1.03
N ALA A 22 -4.08 4.36 -1.27
CA ALA A 22 -4.00 2.91 -1.22
C ALA A 22 -3.15 2.37 -2.37
N TYR A 23 -3.32 2.93 -3.58
CA TYR A 23 -2.47 2.64 -4.73
C TYR A 23 -0.99 2.84 -4.42
N LYS A 24 -0.60 4.00 -3.86
CA LYS A 24 0.80 4.28 -3.50
C LYS A 24 1.31 3.30 -2.45
N LYS A 25 0.51 3.00 -1.43
CA LYS A 25 0.87 2.07 -0.35
C LYS A 25 1.15 0.66 -0.86
N ILE A 26 0.32 0.17 -1.78
CA ILE A 26 0.50 -1.12 -2.46
C ILE A 26 1.74 -1.09 -3.36
N THR A 27 1.87 -0.04 -4.18
CA THR A 27 2.96 0.10 -5.14
C THR A 27 4.33 0.17 -4.45
N VAL A 28 4.42 0.79 -3.28
CA VAL A 28 5.64 0.79 -2.46
C VAL A 28 6.08 -0.63 -2.10
N LEU A 29 5.18 -1.50 -1.62
CA LEU A 29 5.54 -2.87 -1.26
C LEU A 29 6.01 -3.67 -2.49
N LEU A 30 5.33 -3.51 -3.63
CA LEU A 30 5.71 -4.15 -4.88
C LEU A 30 7.10 -3.70 -5.34
N MET A 31 7.38 -2.40 -5.34
CA MET A 31 8.69 -1.88 -5.76
C MET A 31 9.80 -2.29 -4.80
N LEU A 32 9.55 -2.31 -3.49
CA LEU A 32 10.51 -2.81 -2.50
C LEU A 32 10.81 -4.30 -2.71
N HIS A 33 9.79 -5.11 -3.01
CA HIS A 33 9.97 -6.52 -3.33
C HIS A 33 10.80 -6.70 -4.63
N LEU A 34 10.62 -5.83 -5.62
CA LEU A 34 11.42 -5.79 -6.85
C LEU A 34 12.84 -5.20 -6.66
N GLY A 35 13.25 -4.92 -5.41
CA GLY A 35 14.60 -4.44 -5.10
C GLY A 35 14.86 -2.97 -5.44
N GLN A 36 13.82 -2.18 -5.69
CA GLN A 36 13.98 -0.74 -5.95
C GLN A 36 14.42 -0.01 -4.67
N SER A 37 15.28 1.00 -4.84
CA SER A 37 15.72 1.84 -3.72
C SER A 37 14.59 2.77 -3.24
N MET A 38 14.66 3.20 -1.98
CA MET A 38 13.67 4.13 -1.42
C MET A 38 13.63 5.45 -2.18
N GLU A 39 14.79 5.92 -2.67
CA GLU A 39 14.93 7.12 -3.50
C GLU A 39 14.15 7.00 -4.82
N VAL A 40 14.32 5.88 -5.55
CA VAL A 40 13.60 5.63 -6.81
C VAL A 40 12.10 5.56 -6.57
N ILE A 41 11.67 4.88 -5.51
CA ILE A 41 10.25 4.76 -5.14
C ILE A 41 9.66 6.12 -4.79
N SER A 42 10.39 6.90 -3.98
CA SER A 42 10.05 8.27 -3.58
C SER A 42 9.82 9.17 -4.79
N ALA A 43 10.78 9.20 -5.72
CA ALA A 43 10.70 9.97 -6.95
C ALA A 43 9.55 9.50 -7.86
N SER A 44 9.36 8.19 -8.00
CA SER A 44 8.35 7.61 -8.89
C SER A 44 6.91 7.85 -8.41
N LEU A 45 6.68 7.89 -7.09
CA LEU A 45 5.35 8.02 -6.49
C LEU A 45 5.04 9.43 -5.93
N GLY A 46 6.02 10.34 -5.99
CA GLY A 46 5.93 11.68 -5.45
C GLY A 46 5.59 11.68 -3.95
N ILE A 47 6.31 10.86 -3.17
CA ILE A 47 6.18 10.77 -1.71
C ILE A 47 7.55 10.84 -1.07
N SER A 48 7.65 11.18 0.22
CA SER A 48 8.95 11.20 0.89
C SER A 48 9.51 9.79 1.14
N GLU A 49 10.84 9.65 1.21
CA GLU A 49 11.49 8.41 1.64
C GLU A 49 11.06 7.98 3.06
N GLY A 50 10.77 8.93 3.93
CA GLY A 50 10.21 8.66 5.26
C GLY A 50 8.86 7.94 5.18
N THR A 51 8.02 8.32 4.22
CA THR A 51 6.75 7.63 3.93
C THR A 51 6.99 6.21 3.43
N VAL A 52 7.95 6.01 2.52
CA VAL A 52 8.34 4.68 2.03
C VAL A 52 8.81 3.78 3.18
N ARG A 53 9.66 4.31 4.07
CA ARG A 53 10.15 3.61 5.26
C ARG A 53 9.02 3.25 6.21
N ASN A 54 8.09 4.17 6.46
CA ASN A 54 6.93 3.92 7.32
C ASN A 54 6.06 2.78 6.77
N TYR A 55 5.76 2.79 5.47
CA TYR A 55 5.00 1.72 4.82
C TYR A 55 5.68 0.36 4.96
N ARG A 56 6.99 0.29 4.71
CA ARG A 56 7.77 -0.92 4.93
C ARG A 56 7.70 -1.40 6.38
N GLN A 57 8.00 -0.52 7.33
CA GLN A 57 8.03 -0.84 8.75
C GLN A 57 6.67 -1.31 9.24
N ARG A 58 5.60 -0.64 8.81
CA ARG A 58 4.24 -1.02 9.19
C ARG A 58 3.88 -2.39 8.64
N TYR A 59 4.18 -2.68 7.38
CA TYR A 59 3.99 -4.00 6.80
C TYR A 59 4.77 -5.08 7.58
N GLU A 60 6.03 -4.83 7.92
CA GLU A 60 6.86 -5.76 8.70
C GLU A 60 6.33 -5.99 10.12
N GLN A 61 5.65 -5.00 10.71
CA GLN A 61 5.10 -5.08 12.07
C GLN A 61 3.76 -5.80 12.15
N VAL A 62 2.83 -5.52 11.21
CA VAL A 62 1.43 -6.01 11.32
C VAL A 62 1.09 -7.10 10.31
N GLY A 63 1.99 -7.39 9.36
CA GLY A 63 1.72 -8.32 8.27
C GLY A 63 0.81 -7.72 7.17
N LEU A 64 0.63 -8.47 6.08
CA LEU A 64 -0.06 -7.96 4.88
C LEU A 64 -1.53 -7.64 5.13
N GLU A 65 -2.24 -8.55 5.80
CA GLU A 65 -3.69 -8.44 6.01
C GLU A 65 -4.05 -7.17 6.79
N ALA A 66 -3.46 -6.99 7.97
CA ALA A 66 -3.68 -5.80 8.79
C ALA A 66 -3.16 -4.51 8.11
N TYR A 67 -2.09 -4.62 7.33
CA TYR A 67 -1.57 -3.49 6.55
C TYR A 67 -2.56 -3.02 5.48
N LEU A 68 -3.26 -3.94 4.82
CA LEU A 68 -4.28 -3.61 3.82
C LEU A 68 -5.58 -3.11 4.46
N GLN A 69 -5.99 -3.69 5.59
CA GLN A 69 -7.18 -3.27 6.34
C GLN A 69 -7.09 -1.83 6.86
N ASP A 70 -5.90 -1.32 7.18
CA ASP A 70 -5.69 0.09 7.56
C ASP A 70 -6.08 1.10 6.47
N ASN A 71 -6.19 0.68 5.20
CA ASN A 71 -6.76 1.50 4.12
C ASN A 71 -8.27 1.29 3.94
N TYR A 72 -8.84 0.24 4.51
CA TYR A 72 -10.28 0.02 4.55
C TYR A 72 -10.89 0.93 5.62
N GLN A 73 -10.88 2.24 5.36
CA GLN A 73 -11.93 3.09 5.92
C GLN A 73 -13.20 2.69 5.18
N GLY A 74 -13.91 1.69 5.72
CA GLY A 74 -15.29 1.44 5.34
C GLY A 74 -15.97 2.79 5.26
N TYR A 75 -16.56 3.11 4.11
CA TYR A 75 -17.25 4.36 3.88
C TYR A 75 -18.35 4.48 4.93
N THR A 76 -18.07 5.13 6.07
CA THR A 76 -19.07 5.60 7.01
C THR A 76 -19.62 6.92 6.47
N GLY A 77 -20.08 6.89 5.22
CA GLY A 77 -21.11 7.82 4.82
C GLY A 77 -22.30 7.48 5.70
N LYS A 78 -22.51 8.24 6.77
CA LYS A 78 -23.78 8.22 7.48
C LYS A 78 -24.84 8.40 6.39
N LEU A 79 -25.63 7.37 6.12
CA LEU A 79 -26.92 7.55 5.49
C LEU A 79 -27.72 8.40 6.46
N SER A 80 -27.60 9.73 6.32
CA SER A 80 -28.63 10.65 6.80
C SER A 80 -29.83 10.37 5.90
N VAL A 81 -30.66 9.44 6.34
CA VAL A 81 -32.04 9.35 5.88
C VAL A 81 -32.68 10.67 6.28
N ALA A 82 -32.87 11.54 5.30
CA ALA A 82 -33.70 12.73 5.43
C ALA A 82 -35.18 12.33 5.35
#